data_AF-A0A8T4DKK3-F1
#
_entry.id   AF-A0A8T4DKK3-F1
#
_cell.length_a   1.000
_cell.length_b   1.000
_cell.length_c   1.000
_cell.angle_alpha   90.00
_cell.angle_beta   90.00
_cell.angle_gamma   90.00
#
_symmetry.space_group_name_H-M   'P 1'
#
loop_
_entity.id
_entity.type
_entity.pdbx_description
1 polymer ?
#
loop_
_entity_poly.entity_id
_entity_poly.type
_entity_poly.pdbx_seq_one_letter_code
_entity_poly.pdbx_strand_id
1 'polypeptide(L)'
;MLLLGLFVLRAPKPKLGLPGGFCSASLSVSLSCMDIMLFFFLLYLIVYDKIIKMPSGEAKLEEIRKRIDEIDDAIADLLAKRMYYANETKAEKLRMKQPIVDEQRQHDVIEKWCERARGTRVSGDYELSEEMMTKIAKLVIEYTVKMEMEGRQ
;
A
#
# COMPACT_ATOMS: atom_id res chain seq x y z
N MET A 1 28.30 40.57 -15.56
CA MET A 1 28.41 40.75 -17.03
C MET A 1 28.98 39.48 -17.64
N LEU A 2 28.17 38.73 -18.36
CA LEU A 2 28.49 37.56 -19.22
C LEU A 2 27.14 37.15 -19.84
N LEU A 3 26.71 37.66 -21.01
CA LEU A 3 27.10 37.35 -22.40
C LEU A 3 27.05 35.84 -22.76
N LEU A 4 25.92 35.44 -23.33
CA LEU A 4 25.73 34.28 -24.23
C LEU A 4 24.71 34.79 -25.26
N GLY A 5 25.00 34.97 -26.54
CA GLY A 5 25.97 34.30 -27.39
C GLY A 5 25.21 33.65 -28.54
N LEU A 6 24.72 34.48 -29.47
CA LEU A 6 23.98 34.09 -30.67
C LEU A 6 24.86 33.19 -31.55
N PHE A 7 24.53 31.91 -31.68
CA PHE A 7 25.18 31.03 -32.65
C PHE A 7 24.50 31.16 -34.01
N VAL A 8 25.18 31.85 -34.92
CA VAL A 8 24.88 31.90 -36.36
C VAL A 8 25.50 30.66 -37.00
N LEU A 9 24.67 29.70 -37.41
CA LEU A 9 25.10 28.61 -38.30
C LEU A 9 24.58 28.90 -39.71
N ARG A 10 25.55 29.22 -40.57
CA ARG A 10 25.41 29.43 -42.01
C ARG A 10 25.49 28.08 -42.72
N ALA A 11 24.51 27.77 -43.58
CA ALA A 11 24.60 26.68 -44.55
C ALA A 11 23.96 27.10 -45.89
N PRO A 12 24.39 26.52 -47.03
CA PRO A 12 24.42 27.18 -48.32
C PRO A 12 23.17 26.94 -49.20
N LYS A 13 23.05 27.80 -50.22
CA LYS A 13 21.95 27.86 -51.20
C LYS A 13 21.80 26.58 -52.04
N PRO A 14 20.55 26.16 -52.36
CA PRO A 14 20.23 25.49 -53.62
C PRO A 14 19.50 26.43 -54.60
N LYS A 15 19.53 26.00 -55.86
CA LYS A 15 19.32 26.76 -57.11
C LYS A 15 17.85 27.05 -57.44
N LEU A 16 17.69 28.05 -58.31
CA LEU A 16 16.48 28.42 -59.06
C LEU A 16 15.65 27.23 -59.57
N GLY A 17 14.32 27.39 -59.47
CA GLY A 17 13.31 26.63 -60.20
C GLY A 17 11.89 27.06 -59.81
N LEU A 18 11.31 28.01 -60.54
CA LEU A 18 9.85 28.23 -60.64
C LEU A 18 9.28 27.27 -61.72
N PRO A 19 7.96 27.09 -61.89
CA PRO A 19 6.83 27.28 -60.97
C PRO A 19 5.92 26.02 -60.93
N GLY A 20 5.11 25.84 -59.88
CA GLY A 20 4.12 24.77 -59.87
C GLY A 20 3.26 24.83 -58.62
N GLY A 21 2.00 25.26 -58.79
CA GLY A 21 1.07 25.52 -57.71
C GLY A 21 0.82 24.30 -56.83
N PHE A 22 0.89 24.52 -55.52
CA PHE A 22 0.22 23.68 -54.54
C PHE A 22 -0.64 24.58 -53.68
N CYS A 23 -1.94 24.30 -53.71
CA CYS A 23 -2.95 24.92 -52.86
C CYS A 23 -2.52 24.85 -51.39
N SER A 24 -2.08 25.98 -50.83
CA SER A 24 -2.12 26.18 -49.39
C SER A 24 -3.59 26.40 -49.02
N ALA A 25 -4.25 25.36 -48.52
CA ALA A 25 -5.45 25.55 -47.71
C ALA A 25 -5.03 26.26 -46.43
N SER A 26 -4.98 27.59 -46.47
CA SER A 26 -4.94 28.41 -45.26
C SER A 26 -6.29 28.26 -44.57
N LEU A 27 -6.40 27.30 -43.63
CA LEU A 27 -7.48 27.32 -42.65
C LEU A 27 -7.27 28.55 -41.76
N SER A 28 -7.82 29.68 -42.17
CA SER A 28 -8.04 30.82 -41.27
C SER A 28 -9.20 30.44 -40.36
N VAL A 29 -8.90 29.71 -39.28
CA VAL A 29 -9.91 29.46 -38.26
C VAL A 29 -10.08 30.76 -37.48
N SER A 30 -11.08 31.56 -37.87
CA SER A 30 -11.52 32.69 -37.07
C SER A 30 -12.23 32.15 -35.84
N LEU A 31 -11.46 31.76 -34.81
CA LEU A 31 -12.03 31.46 -33.52
C LEU A 31 -12.73 32.73 -33.04
N SER A 32 -14.05 32.65 -32.87
CA SER A 32 -14.79 33.74 -32.26
C SER A 32 -14.30 33.90 -30.82
N CYS A 33 -14.40 35.11 -30.27
CA CYS A 33 -14.06 35.35 -28.86
C CYS A 33 -14.76 34.35 -27.93
N MET A 34 -15.95 33.88 -28.32
CA MET A 34 -16.71 32.86 -27.58
C MET A 34 -16.02 31.49 -27.56
N ASP A 35 -15.34 31.09 -28.64
CA ASP A 35 -14.62 29.81 -28.71
C ASP A 35 -13.39 29.80 -27.79
N ILE A 36 -12.69 30.93 -27.73
CA ILE A 36 -11.55 31.13 -26.83
C ILE A 36 -12.03 31.09 -25.37
N MET A 37 -13.13 31.79 -25.07
CA MET A 37 -13.73 31.80 -23.73
C MET A 37 -14.23 30.41 -23.32
N LEU A 38 -14.82 29.64 -24.23
CA LEU A 38 -15.27 28.27 -23.98
C LEU A 38 -14.08 27.33 -23.74
N PHE A 39 -12.97 27.51 -24.47
CA PHE A 39 -11.75 26.75 -24.25
C PHE A 39 -11.14 27.03 -22.88
N PHE A 40 -11.06 28.29 -22.46
CA PHE A 40 -10.60 28.65 -21.12
C PHE A 40 -11.57 28.17 -20.04
N PHE A 41 -12.88 28.17 -20.29
CA PHE A 41 -13.88 27.64 -19.36
C PHE A 41 -13.79 26.12 -19.22
N LEU A 42 -13.59 25.39 -20.33
CA LEU A 42 -13.33 23.95 -20.33
C LEU A 42 -12.01 23.62 -19.64
N LEU A 43 -10.94 24.37 -19.91
CA LEU A 43 -9.66 24.22 -19.24
C LEU A 43 -9.80 24.52 -17.74
N TYR A 44 -10.54 25.58 -17.38
CA TYR A 44 -10.86 25.91 -16.00
C TYR A 44 -11.63 24.77 -15.35
N LEU A 45 -12.69 24.22 -15.95
CA LEU A 45 -13.44 23.08 -15.41
C LEU A 45 -12.59 21.82 -15.27
N ILE A 46 -11.71 21.52 -16.24
CA ILE A 46 -10.79 20.37 -16.17
C ILE A 46 -9.75 20.56 -15.05
N VAL A 47 -9.23 21.78 -14.90
CA VAL A 47 -8.29 22.14 -13.84
C VAL A 47 -9.00 22.17 -12.48
N TYR A 48 -10.24 22.65 -12.41
CA TYR A 48 -11.03 22.73 -11.19
C TYR A 48 -11.48 21.34 -10.72
N ASP A 49 -11.88 20.43 -11.63
CA ASP A 49 -12.19 19.04 -11.31
C ASP A 49 -10.94 18.29 -10.78
N LYS A 50 -9.76 18.56 -11.36
CA LYS A 50 -8.48 18.00 -10.88
C LYS A 50 -7.95 18.63 -9.59
N ILE A 51 -8.27 19.88 -9.29
CA ILE A 51 -7.80 20.59 -8.08
C ILE A 51 -8.77 20.42 -6.89
N ILE A 52 -10.08 20.31 -7.14
CA ILE A 52 -11.11 20.18 -6.09
C ILE A 52 -11.42 18.73 -5.72
N LYS A 53 -11.08 17.74 -6.56
CA LYS A 53 -10.88 16.36 -6.10
C LYS A 53 -9.48 16.16 -5.54
N MET A 54 -9.14 16.93 -4.50
CA MET A 54 -8.25 16.41 -3.47
C MET A 54 -9.15 16.01 -2.30
N PRO A 55 -9.55 14.74 -2.22
CA PRO A 55 -10.36 14.28 -1.12
C PRO A 55 -9.41 14.10 0.04
N SER A 56 -9.25 15.15 0.86
CA SER A 56 -8.46 15.08 2.09
C SER A 56 -8.90 13.92 2.99
N GLY A 57 -10.18 13.52 2.88
CA GLY A 57 -10.73 12.31 3.48
C GLY A 57 -10.30 11.01 2.81
N GLU A 58 -10.34 10.88 1.47
CA GLU A 58 -9.95 9.64 0.78
C GLU A 58 -8.44 9.41 0.87
N ALA A 59 -7.62 10.46 0.75
CA ALA A 59 -6.17 10.36 0.92
C ALA A 59 -5.79 9.90 2.34
N LYS A 60 -6.45 10.44 3.37
CA LYS A 60 -6.26 10.03 4.76
C LYS A 60 -6.76 8.60 5.00
N LEU A 61 -7.90 8.22 4.41
CA LEU A 61 -8.44 6.86 4.49
C LEU A 61 -7.46 5.85 3.87
N GLU A 62 -6.89 6.18 2.73
CA GLU A 62 -5.92 5.34 2.04
C GLU A 62 -4.63 5.20 2.86
N GLU A 63 -4.15 6.27 3.47
CA GLU A 63 -3.01 6.20 4.39
C GLU A 63 -3.31 5.29 5.60
N ILE A 64 -4.51 5.37 6.19
CA ILE A 64 -4.91 4.50 7.31
C ILE A 64 -4.96 3.04 6.87
N ARG A 65 -5.55 2.74 5.71
CA ARG A 65 -5.59 1.37 5.17
C ARG A 65 -4.20 0.80 4.94
N LYS A 66 -3.31 1.59 4.34
CA LYS A 66 -1.91 1.20 4.15
C LYS A 66 -1.22 0.85 5.48
N ARG A 67 -1.47 1.62 6.55
CA ARG A 67 -0.93 1.30 7.89
C ARG A 67 -1.50 0.01 8.47
N ILE A 68 -2.77 -0.29 8.20
CA ILE A 68 -3.38 -1.58 8.59
C ILE A 68 -2.72 -2.71 7.82
N ASP A 69 -2.54 -2.58 6.51
CA ASP A 69 -1.88 -3.60 5.68
C ASP A 69 -0.45 -3.87 6.16
N GLU A 70 0.32 -2.83 6.51
CA GLU A 70 1.66 -2.96 7.09
C GLU A 70 1.65 -3.72 8.43
N ILE A 71 0.62 -3.52 9.27
CA ILE A 71 0.44 -4.27 10.52
C ILE A 71 0.08 -5.73 10.23
N ASP A 72 -0.80 -5.99 9.27
CA ASP A 72 -1.25 -7.33 8.90
C ASP A 72 -0.11 -8.16 8.31
N ASP A 73 0.75 -7.56 7.48
CA ASP A 73 1.97 -8.17 6.97
C ASP A 73 2.91 -8.55 8.12
N ALA A 74 3.12 -7.66 9.10
CA ALA A 74 3.93 -7.94 10.27
C ALA A 74 3.33 -9.07 11.14
N ILE A 75 2.00 -9.13 11.27
CA ILE A 75 1.30 -10.23 11.95
C ILE A 75 1.56 -11.55 11.24
N ALA A 76 1.48 -11.58 9.89
CA ALA A 76 1.73 -12.77 9.10
C ALA A 76 3.17 -13.29 9.28
N ASP A 77 4.17 -12.41 9.22
CA ASP A 77 5.58 -12.76 9.47
C ASP A 77 5.81 -13.33 10.88
N LEU A 78 5.20 -12.70 11.89
CA LEU A 78 5.28 -13.18 13.27
C LEU A 78 4.61 -14.56 13.45
N LEU A 79 3.49 -14.81 12.78
CA LEU A 79 2.82 -16.11 12.79
C LEU A 79 3.64 -17.18 12.08
N ALA A 80 4.26 -16.87 10.95
CA ALA A 80 5.18 -17.77 10.25
C ALA A 80 6.37 -18.16 11.15
N LYS A 81 6.99 -17.17 11.80
CA LYS A 81 8.07 -17.40 12.77
C LYS A 81 7.60 -18.22 13.98
N ARG A 82 6.39 -17.97 14.48
CA ARG A 82 5.80 -18.77 15.56
C ARG A 82 5.63 -20.23 15.13
N MET A 83 5.22 -20.47 13.89
CA MET A 83 5.02 -21.81 13.35
C MET A 83 6.35 -22.57 13.21
N TYR A 84 7.41 -21.89 12.75
CA TYR A 84 8.77 -22.43 12.75
C TYR A 84 9.17 -22.96 14.15
N TYR A 85 9.03 -22.14 15.19
CA TYR A 85 9.40 -22.57 16.55
C TYR A 85 8.51 -23.65 17.14
N ALA A 86 7.23 -23.72 16.75
CA ALA A 86 6.37 -24.83 17.16
C ALA A 86 6.85 -26.16 16.53
N ASN A 87 7.29 -26.15 15.28
CA ASN A 87 7.88 -27.33 14.64
C ASN A 87 9.18 -27.77 15.33
N GLU A 88 10.06 -26.83 15.68
CA GLU A 88 11.26 -27.11 16.48
C GLU A 88 10.89 -27.70 17.86
N THR A 89 9.87 -27.12 18.50
CA THR A 89 9.37 -27.61 19.80
C THR A 89 8.84 -29.03 19.69
N LYS A 90 8.11 -29.35 18.62
CA LYS A 90 7.64 -30.71 18.33
C LYS A 90 8.80 -31.68 18.16
N ALA A 91 9.83 -31.33 17.38
CA ALA A 91 11.00 -32.19 17.18
C ALA A 91 11.68 -32.52 18.52
N GLU A 92 11.82 -31.53 19.39
CA GLU A 92 12.37 -31.71 20.73
C GLU A 92 11.45 -32.53 21.64
N LYS A 93 10.13 -32.30 21.62
CA LYS A 93 9.16 -33.12 22.38
C LYS A 93 9.24 -34.59 21.97
N LEU A 94 9.33 -34.88 20.68
CA LEU A 94 9.50 -36.23 20.17
C LEU A 94 10.83 -36.86 20.63
N ARG A 95 11.93 -36.10 20.55
CA ARG A 95 13.25 -36.53 21.04
C ARG A 95 13.23 -36.87 22.54
N MET A 96 12.48 -36.09 23.32
CA MET A 96 12.32 -36.27 24.77
C MET A 96 11.18 -37.22 25.17
N LYS A 97 10.44 -37.78 24.20
CA LYS A 97 9.22 -38.59 24.44
C LYS A 97 8.17 -37.88 25.31
N GLN A 98 8.07 -36.55 25.17
CA GLN A 98 7.04 -35.74 25.81
C GLN A 98 5.77 -35.68 24.95
N PRO A 99 4.59 -35.52 25.57
CA PRO A 99 3.35 -35.35 24.83
C PRO A 99 3.37 -34.06 24.00
N ILE A 100 2.76 -34.12 22.81
CA ILE A 100 2.59 -32.95 21.94
C ILE A 100 1.66 -31.93 22.60
N VAL A 101 0.54 -32.41 23.15
CA VAL A 101 -0.46 -31.58 23.84
C VAL A 101 -0.07 -31.42 25.31
N ASP A 102 0.00 -30.16 25.74
CA ASP A 102 0.20 -29.75 27.14
C ASP A 102 -0.88 -28.73 27.47
N GLU A 103 -1.97 -29.18 28.10
CA GLU A 103 -3.15 -28.36 28.39
C GLU A 103 -2.83 -27.21 29.34
N GLN A 104 -1.98 -27.45 30.35
CA GLN A 104 -1.56 -26.42 31.29
C GLN A 104 -0.80 -25.32 30.56
N ARG A 105 0.15 -25.70 29.70
CA ARG A 105 0.90 -24.72 28.91
C ARG A 105 0.00 -23.90 27.99
N GLN A 106 -1.03 -24.51 27.40
CA GLN A 106 -2.00 -23.80 26.56
C GLN A 106 -2.82 -22.79 27.35
N HIS A 107 -3.31 -23.18 28.54
CA HIS A 107 -4.00 -22.27 29.45
C HIS A 107 -3.11 -21.07 29.80
N ASP A 108 -1.83 -21.31 30.13
CA ASP A 108 -0.88 -20.25 30.47
C ASP A 108 -0.58 -19.32 29.28
N VAL A 109 -0.61 -19.80 28.03
CA VAL A 109 -0.50 -18.92 26.85
C VAL A 109 -1.70 -17.99 26.78
N ILE A 110 -2.92 -18.54 26.89
CA ILE A 110 -4.16 -17.77 26.78
C ILE A 110 -4.20 -16.70 27.87
N GLU A 111 -3.87 -17.05 29.11
CA GLU A 111 -3.85 -16.11 30.22
C GLU A 111 -2.86 -14.96 29.98
N LYS A 112 -1.64 -15.25 29.51
CA LYS A 112 -0.65 -14.21 29.16
C LYS A 112 -1.12 -13.30 28.03
N TRP A 113 -1.95 -13.79 27.11
CA TRP A 113 -2.54 -12.96 26.05
C TRP A 113 -3.62 -12.04 26.61
N CYS A 114 -4.45 -12.54 27.52
CA CYS A 114 -5.44 -11.73 28.25
C CYS A 114 -4.79 -10.68 29.15
N GLU A 115 -3.71 -11.02 29.85
CA GLU A 115 -2.91 -10.07 30.65
C GLU A 115 -2.41 -8.90 29.80
N ARG A 116 -1.97 -9.16 28.57
CA ARG A 116 -1.55 -8.09 27.65
C ARG A 116 -2.70 -7.17 27.29
N ALA A 117 -3.89 -7.70 26.99
CA ALA A 117 -5.08 -6.87 26.78
C ALA A 117 -5.41 -5.99 27.99
N ARG A 118 -5.28 -6.54 29.21
CA ARG A 118 -5.46 -5.77 30.45
C ARG A 118 -4.41 -4.67 30.62
N GLY A 119 -3.16 -4.94 30.27
CA GLY A 119 -2.06 -3.98 30.34
C GLY A 119 -2.21 -2.81 29.35
N THR A 120 -2.74 -3.06 28.15
CA THR A 120 -2.90 -2.00 27.12
C THR A 120 -3.90 -0.93 27.54
N ARG A 121 -4.87 -1.25 28.42
CA ARG A 121 -5.81 -0.27 29.00
C ARG A 121 -5.12 0.88 29.72
N VAL A 122 -3.90 0.67 30.21
CA VAL A 122 -3.13 1.65 30.99
C VAL A 122 -2.45 2.69 30.08
N SER A 123 -2.23 2.38 28.80
CA SER A 123 -1.47 3.19 27.86
C SER A 123 -2.32 4.11 26.96
N GLY A 124 -3.64 4.12 27.12
CA GLY A 124 -4.55 5.11 26.49
C GLY A 124 -4.75 5.02 24.97
N ASP A 125 -3.89 4.30 24.24
CA ASP A 125 -3.86 4.45 22.77
C ASP A 125 -4.66 3.41 21.98
N TYR A 126 -4.87 2.18 22.48
CA TYR A 126 -5.63 1.15 21.76
C TYR A 126 -6.31 0.15 22.73
N GLU A 127 -7.63 0.00 22.66
CA GLU A 127 -8.36 -0.97 23.48
C GLU A 127 -8.43 -2.35 22.80
N LEU A 128 -7.79 -3.35 23.40
CA LEU A 128 -7.94 -4.75 23.03
C LEU A 128 -8.79 -5.47 24.08
N SER A 129 -9.84 -6.16 23.66
CA SER A 129 -10.68 -6.93 24.59
C SER A 129 -10.05 -8.29 24.92
N GLU A 130 -10.22 -8.74 26.16
CA GLU A 130 -9.78 -10.08 26.58
C GLU A 130 -10.49 -11.18 25.78
N GLU A 131 -11.74 -10.94 25.37
CA GLU A 131 -12.50 -11.85 24.51
C GLU A 131 -11.80 -12.06 23.16
N MET A 132 -11.38 -10.97 22.50
CA MET A 132 -10.67 -11.04 21.24
C MET A 132 -9.35 -11.79 21.39
N MET A 133 -8.56 -11.43 22.42
CA MET A 133 -7.27 -12.10 22.68
C MET A 133 -7.44 -13.60 22.97
N THR A 134 -8.48 -13.97 23.72
CA THR A 134 -8.80 -15.38 24.00
C THR A 134 -9.11 -16.13 22.71
N LYS A 135 -9.94 -15.56 21.82
CA LYS A 135 -10.31 -16.20 20.56
C LYS A 135 -9.10 -16.40 19.65
N ILE A 136 -8.27 -15.38 19.48
CA ILE A 136 -7.07 -15.47 18.64
C ILE A 136 -6.08 -16.48 19.23
N ALA A 137 -5.83 -16.44 20.54
CA ALA A 137 -4.92 -17.38 21.20
C ALA A 137 -5.37 -18.84 20.99
N LYS A 138 -6.66 -19.12 21.20
CA LYS A 138 -7.23 -20.45 20.97
C LYS A 138 -7.07 -20.91 19.54
N LEU A 139 -7.47 -20.08 18.56
CA LEU A 139 -7.34 -20.42 17.15
C LEU A 139 -5.90 -20.74 16.75
N VAL A 140 -4.95 -19.92 17.21
CA VAL A 140 -3.53 -20.11 16.92
C VAL A 140 -2.99 -21.40 17.58
N ILE A 141 -3.40 -21.70 18.81
CA ILE A 141 -3.02 -22.93 19.52
C ILE A 141 -3.62 -24.17 18.83
N GLU A 142 -4.91 -24.15 18.55
CA GLU A 142 -5.63 -25.26 17.90
C GLU A 142 -5.03 -25.58 16.53
N TYR A 143 -4.76 -24.54 15.73
CA TYR A 143 -4.09 -24.72 14.44
C TYR A 143 -2.68 -25.32 14.61
N THR A 144 -1.91 -24.85 15.59
CA THR A 144 -0.56 -25.37 15.87
C THR A 144 -0.60 -26.84 16.22
N VAL A 145 -1.45 -27.24 17.18
CA VAL A 145 -1.58 -28.63 17.63
C VAL A 145 -2.02 -29.51 16.47
N LYS A 146 -2.97 -29.05 15.65
CA LYS A 146 -3.40 -29.77 14.45
C LYS A 146 -2.23 -30.04 13.51
N MET A 147 -1.43 -29.03 13.19
CA MET A 147 -0.25 -29.18 12.32
C MET A 147 0.81 -30.10 12.95
N GLU A 148 1.03 -29.99 14.25
CA GLU A 148 1.95 -30.86 14.98
C GLU A 148 1.51 -32.33 14.94
N MET A 149 0.20 -32.61 15.03
CA MET A 149 -0.35 -33.96 14.97
C MET A 149 -0.39 -34.54 13.55
N GLU A 150 -0.70 -33.72 12.53
CA GLU A 150 -0.84 -34.17 11.14
C GLU A 150 0.50 -34.46 10.44
N GLY A 151 1.63 -34.06 11.03
CA GLY A 151 2.96 -34.35 10.47
C GLY A 151 3.30 -33.59 9.20
N ARG A 152 2.47 -32.60 8.78
CA ARG A 152 2.72 -31.80 7.58
C ARG A 152 3.72 -30.69 7.89
N GLN A 153 4.82 -30.70 7.13
CA GLN A 153 5.75 -29.58 6.94
C GLN A 153 5.24 -28.69 5.81
#